data_AF-A0A940TQR7-F1
#
_entry.id   AF-A0A940TQR7-F1
#
_cell.length_a   1.000
_cell.length_b   1.000
_cell.length_c   1.000
_cell.angle_alpha   90.00
_cell.angle_beta   90.00
_cell.angle_gamma   90.00
#
_symmetry.space_group_name_H-M   'P 1'
#
loop_
_entity.id
_entity.type
_entity.pdbx_description
1 polymer ?
#
loop_
_entity_poly.entity_id
_entity_poly.type
_entity_poly.pdbx_seq_one_letter_code
_entity_poly.pdbx_strand_id
1 'polypeptide(L)'
;MVGKAFESKRQKVFIQTKVHVHDEKQMRTSVERSLRRLQTDYVDVLVWHGHSSPEEVSDPRLFEFMAKMKKEGKTRFTGFSTHRNMAALLREAAKSNFHDVALVSYNFTRSKDLKEAVALAAQSGIGIVAMKTQAGGYKKAKMEGLSPHQAALKYILMDQNVSCAVPGVTTMEQIEECAAVMGSSLSKKDASELKQYHSFLQGRICTMCGGCKGECPYGVLRSDLLRVVMYYDGYQNNGLAEEAIEKTELLQNIEQCSGCPTCSVICRRGVDMKAQIRIAQNILA
;
A
#
# COMPACT_ATOMS: atom_id res chain seq x y z
N MET A 1 15.20 8.59 12.93
CA MET A 1 14.73 9.66 12.03
C MET A 1 13.36 10.18 12.45
N VAL A 2 12.27 9.40 12.32
CA VAL A 2 10.90 9.88 12.68
C VAL A 2 10.77 10.32 14.13
N GLY A 3 11.24 9.53 15.11
CA GLY A 3 11.17 9.92 16.53
C GLY A 3 11.85 11.26 16.79
N LYS A 4 13.13 11.39 16.38
CA LYS A 4 13.89 12.64 16.48
C LYS A 4 13.20 13.84 15.79
N ALA A 5 12.51 13.63 14.68
CA ALA A 5 11.84 14.72 13.96
C ALA A 5 10.60 15.26 14.71
N PHE A 6 9.98 14.46 15.58
CA PHE A 6 8.72 14.80 16.26
C PHE A 6 8.80 14.78 17.79
N GLU A 7 9.99 14.62 18.38
CA GLU A 7 10.22 14.55 19.82
C GLU A 7 9.52 15.67 20.60
N SER A 8 9.72 16.94 20.21
CA SER A 8 9.08 18.11 20.83
C SER A 8 7.66 18.39 20.35
N LYS A 9 7.12 17.57 19.44
CA LYS A 9 5.83 17.77 18.77
C LYS A 9 4.91 16.56 18.88
N ARG A 10 5.16 15.62 19.81
CA ARG A 10 4.40 14.37 19.94
C ARG A 10 2.88 14.58 19.99
N GLN A 11 2.42 15.62 20.70
CA GLN A 11 0.99 15.94 20.85
C GLN A 11 0.36 16.58 19.60
N LYS A 12 1.18 16.97 18.61
CA LYS A 12 0.73 17.57 17.33
C LYS A 12 0.74 16.57 16.17
N VAL A 13 1.13 15.32 16.41
CA VAL A 13 1.23 14.30 15.37
C VAL A 13 0.45 13.05 15.76
N PHE A 14 -0.10 12.39 14.75
CA PHE A 14 -0.79 11.12 14.89
C PHE A 14 0.09 10.02 14.28
N ILE A 15 0.57 9.09 15.11
CA ILE A 15 1.57 8.11 14.70
C ILE A 15 0.94 6.72 14.58
N GLN A 16 1.13 6.08 13.42
CA GLN A 16 0.80 4.68 13.21
C GLN A 16 2.07 3.86 13.01
N THR A 17 2.19 2.73 13.73
CA THR A 17 3.23 1.72 13.47
C THR A 17 2.61 0.34 13.25
N LYS A 18 3.45 -0.65 12.93
CA LYS A 18 3.00 -2.00 12.58
C LYS A 18 3.77 -3.08 13.33
N VAL A 19 3.10 -4.21 13.54
CA VAL A 19 3.69 -5.45 14.08
C VAL A 19 3.44 -6.60 13.12
N HIS A 20 4.39 -7.53 13.00
CA HIS A 20 4.22 -8.76 12.22
C HIS A 20 3.80 -9.91 13.13
N VAL A 21 3.14 -10.93 12.55
CA VAL A 21 2.75 -12.16 13.25
C VAL A 21 4.02 -12.85 13.79
N HIS A 22 4.10 -12.97 15.11
CA HIS A 22 5.05 -13.84 15.80
C HIS A 22 4.36 -14.36 17.07
N ASP A 23 5.08 -15.07 17.94
CA ASP A 23 4.58 -15.29 19.30
C ASP A 23 4.44 -13.95 20.06
N GLU A 24 3.62 -13.95 21.11
CA GLU A 24 3.29 -12.76 21.90
C GLU A 24 4.55 -12.00 22.39
N LYS A 25 5.59 -12.72 22.82
CA LYS A 25 6.82 -12.12 23.35
C LYS A 25 7.59 -11.40 22.24
N GLN A 26 7.67 -12.01 21.06
CA GLN A 26 8.29 -11.39 19.88
C GLN A 26 7.49 -10.16 19.40
N MET A 27 6.16 -10.25 19.36
CA MET A 27 5.30 -9.13 19.01
C MET A 27 5.47 -7.96 19.97
N ARG A 28 5.43 -8.21 21.28
CA ARG A 28 5.70 -7.19 22.32
C ARG A 28 7.08 -6.56 22.12
N THR A 29 8.12 -7.39 21.96
CA THR A 29 9.49 -6.89 21.77
C THR A 29 9.58 -5.97 20.55
N SER A 30 8.86 -6.29 19.47
CA SER A 30 8.80 -5.45 18.26
C SER A 30 8.07 -4.12 18.49
N VAL A 31 6.96 -4.12 19.24
CA VAL A 31 6.23 -2.90 19.64
C VAL A 31 7.12 -2.01 20.48
N GLU A 32 7.75 -2.55 21.53
CA GLU A 32 8.63 -1.77 22.41
C GLU A 32 9.86 -1.22 21.67
N ARG A 33 10.43 -1.99 20.74
CA ARG A 33 11.49 -1.49 19.86
C ARG A 33 11.01 -0.34 18.98
N SER A 34 9.77 -0.40 18.47
CA SER A 34 9.18 0.68 17.68
C SER A 34 9.01 1.94 18.52
N LEU A 35 8.47 1.82 19.73
CA LEU A 35 8.29 2.91 20.69
C LEU A 35 9.64 3.57 21.04
N ARG A 36 10.68 2.78 21.35
CA ARG A 36 12.05 3.30 21.57
C ARG A 36 12.58 4.08 20.37
N ARG A 37 12.43 3.56 19.15
CA ARG A 37 12.88 4.24 17.91
C ARG A 37 12.09 5.51 17.62
N LEU A 38 10.82 5.54 18.01
CA LEU A 38 9.93 6.69 17.88
C LEU A 38 10.07 7.69 19.03
N GLN A 39 10.84 7.36 20.07
CA GLN A 39 11.05 8.21 21.26
C GLN A 39 9.72 8.64 21.90
N THR A 40 8.78 7.69 22.02
CA THR A 40 7.47 7.88 22.65
C THR A 40 7.04 6.61 23.36
N ASP A 41 6.20 6.76 24.36
CA ASP A 41 5.55 5.73 25.15
C ASP A 41 4.32 5.09 24.46
N TYR A 42 3.71 5.78 23.48
CA TYR A 42 2.54 5.29 22.76
C TYR A 42 2.51 5.68 21.28
N VAL A 43 1.82 4.85 20.48
CA VAL A 43 1.39 5.20 19.11
C VAL A 43 -0.12 5.39 19.06
N ASP A 44 -0.61 6.25 18.19
CA ASP A 44 -2.05 6.45 18.05
C ASP A 44 -2.73 5.22 17.46
N VAL A 45 -2.11 4.57 16.46
CA VAL A 45 -2.63 3.33 15.87
C VAL A 45 -1.53 2.26 15.81
N LEU A 46 -1.85 1.06 16.29
CA LEU A 46 -1.06 -0.15 16.06
C LEU A 46 -1.80 -1.08 15.11
N VAL A 47 -1.24 -1.30 13.91
CA VAL A 47 -1.82 -2.26 12.95
C VAL A 47 -1.00 -3.53 12.86
N TRP A 48 -1.67 -4.66 12.71
CA TRP A 48 -1.02 -5.90 12.35
C TRP A 48 -0.77 -5.97 10.84
N HIS A 49 0.47 -6.28 10.48
CA HIS A 49 0.95 -6.10 9.13
C HIS A 49 0.61 -7.26 8.19
N GLY A 50 0.16 -6.92 6.97
CA GLY A 50 0.15 -7.86 5.85
C GLY A 50 -0.89 -8.97 5.87
N HIS A 51 -2.06 -8.77 6.48
CA HIS A 51 -3.12 -9.76 6.48
C HIS A 51 -3.51 -10.18 5.05
N SER A 52 -3.71 -11.49 4.86
CA SER A 52 -3.97 -12.11 3.55
C SER A 52 -5.23 -12.99 3.54
N SER A 53 -5.79 -13.36 4.70
CA SER A 53 -7.02 -14.14 4.79
C SER A 53 -8.03 -13.59 5.82
N PRO A 54 -9.34 -13.87 5.67
CA PRO A 54 -10.35 -13.52 6.68
C PRO A 54 -10.07 -14.11 8.06
N GLU A 55 -9.52 -15.32 8.13
CA GLU A 55 -9.25 -16.02 9.39
C GLU A 55 -8.21 -15.28 10.24
N GLU A 56 -7.21 -14.66 9.61
CA GLU A 56 -6.24 -13.82 10.30
C GLU A 56 -6.91 -12.58 10.93
N VAL A 57 -7.87 -11.98 10.22
CA VAL A 57 -8.60 -10.78 10.70
C VAL A 57 -9.46 -11.11 11.92
N SER A 58 -9.93 -12.35 12.02
CA SER A 58 -10.77 -12.85 13.11
C SER A 58 -10.01 -13.70 14.14
N ASP A 59 -8.67 -13.65 14.15
CA ASP A 59 -7.84 -14.44 15.05
C ASP A 59 -7.96 -13.93 16.52
N PRO A 60 -8.45 -14.75 17.47
CA PRO A 60 -8.58 -14.34 18.87
C PRO A 60 -7.25 -13.92 19.52
N ARG A 61 -6.13 -14.51 19.10
CA ARG A 61 -4.79 -14.18 19.64
C ARG A 61 -4.40 -12.74 19.30
N LEU A 62 -4.81 -12.26 18.12
CA LEU A 62 -4.63 -10.87 17.71
C LEU A 62 -5.45 -9.94 18.60
N PHE A 63 -6.71 -10.30 18.88
CA PHE A 63 -7.59 -9.49 19.73
C PHE A 63 -7.04 -9.37 21.15
N GLU A 64 -6.60 -10.48 21.74
CA GLU A 64 -6.02 -10.50 23.07
C GLU A 64 -4.75 -9.63 23.16
N PHE A 65 -3.82 -9.78 22.19
CA PHE A 65 -2.60 -8.99 22.16
C PHE A 65 -2.89 -7.49 22.01
N MET A 66 -3.76 -7.12 21.07
CA MET A 66 -4.13 -5.73 20.82
C MET A 66 -4.86 -5.11 22.01
N ALA A 67 -5.74 -5.86 22.67
CA ALA A 67 -6.42 -5.43 23.89
C ALA A 67 -5.42 -5.18 25.04
N LYS A 68 -4.41 -6.04 25.22
CA LYS A 68 -3.32 -5.83 26.18
C LYS A 68 -2.55 -4.53 25.87
N MET A 69 -2.17 -4.32 24.61
CA MET A 69 -1.44 -3.09 24.21
C MET A 69 -2.26 -1.82 24.43
N LYS A 70 -3.59 -1.86 24.19
CA LYS A 70 -4.50 -0.76 24.52
C LYS A 70 -4.59 -0.53 26.03
N LYS A 71 -4.81 -1.58 26.83
CA LYS A 71 -4.91 -1.51 28.30
C LYS A 71 -3.67 -0.92 28.95
N GLU A 72 -2.49 -1.21 28.40
CA GLU A 72 -1.21 -0.67 28.86
C GLU A 72 -0.90 0.74 28.36
N GLY A 73 -1.81 1.37 27.61
CA GLY A 73 -1.63 2.71 27.05
C GLY A 73 -0.60 2.79 25.92
N LYS A 74 -0.11 1.66 25.38
CA LYS A 74 0.87 1.64 24.29
C LYS A 74 0.26 1.99 22.94
N THR A 75 -1.06 1.86 22.81
CA THR A 75 -1.78 2.32 21.64
C THR A 75 -3.21 2.75 21.96
N ARG A 76 -3.75 3.69 21.18
CA ARG A 76 -5.14 4.17 21.32
C ARG A 76 -6.11 3.37 20.47
N PHE A 77 -5.70 3.03 19.24
CA PHE A 77 -6.49 2.32 18.25
C PHE A 77 -5.71 1.14 17.67
N THR A 78 -6.41 0.09 17.29
CA THR A 78 -5.84 -1.16 16.79
C THR A 78 -6.54 -1.61 15.52
N GLY A 79 -5.83 -2.37 14.70
CA GLY A 79 -6.44 -2.98 13.53
C GLY A 79 -5.45 -3.75 12.69
N PHE A 80 -5.68 -3.75 11.37
CA PHE A 80 -4.86 -4.51 10.44
C PHE A 80 -4.52 -3.73 9.18
N SER A 81 -3.52 -4.20 8.47
CA SER A 81 -3.22 -3.75 7.11
C SER A 81 -3.25 -4.91 6.13
N THR A 82 -3.68 -4.65 4.89
CA THR A 82 -3.69 -5.68 3.85
C THR A 82 -3.38 -5.13 2.46
N HIS A 83 -2.76 -5.99 1.64
CA HIS A 83 -2.48 -5.74 0.22
C HIS A 83 -3.24 -6.70 -0.72
N ARG A 84 -3.89 -7.74 -0.18
CA ARG A 84 -4.44 -8.88 -0.94
C ARG A 84 -5.77 -9.30 -0.34
N ASN A 85 -6.64 -9.87 -1.16
CA ASN A 85 -7.96 -10.35 -0.72
C ASN A 85 -8.80 -9.30 0.07
N MET A 86 -8.52 -8.01 -0.17
CA MET A 86 -8.93 -6.93 0.71
C MET A 86 -10.44 -6.83 0.90
N ALA A 87 -11.22 -7.14 -0.14
CA ALA A 87 -12.69 -7.12 -0.04
C ALA A 87 -13.21 -8.16 0.94
N ALA A 88 -12.70 -9.40 0.89
CA ALA A 88 -13.09 -10.46 1.82
C ALA A 88 -12.67 -10.10 3.26
N LEU A 89 -11.46 -9.59 3.45
CA LEU A 89 -10.96 -9.19 4.77
C LEU A 89 -11.77 -8.04 5.38
N LEU A 90 -12.11 -7.03 4.58
CA LEU A 90 -12.95 -5.91 5.04
C LEU A 90 -14.36 -6.36 5.40
N ARG A 91 -14.95 -7.27 4.61
CA ARG A 91 -16.26 -7.85 4.91
C ARG A 91 -16.24 -8.70 6.17
N GLU A 92 -15.16 -9.43 6.41
CA GLU A 92 -14.98 -10.18 7.65
C GLU A 92 -14.81 -9.26 8.85
N ALA A 93 -13.93 -8.25 8.74
CA ALA A 93 -13.72 -7.28 9.81
C ALA A 93 -15.02 -6.60 10.23
N ALA A 94 -15.88 -6.25 9.26
CA ALA A 94 -17.17 -5.58 9.47
C ALA A 94 -18.20 -6.41 10.25
N LYS A 95 -18.00 -7.73 10.40
CA LYS A 95 -18.86 -8.60 11.22
C LYS A 95 -18.60 -8.44 12.72
N SER A 96 -17.52 -7.75 13.09
CA SER A 96 -17.08 -7.57 14.47
C SER A 96 -16.81 -6.10 14.78
N ASN A 97 -16.65 -5.77 16.06
CA ASN A 97 -16.26 -4.43 16.52
C ASN A 97 -14.82 -4.39 17.08
N PHE A 98 -13.97 -5.36 16.71
CA PHE A 98 -12.61 -5.48 17.25
C PHE A 98 -11.59 -4.55 16.60
N HIS A 99 -11.81 -4.18 15.34
CA HIS A 99 -10.87 -3.36 14.56
C HIS A 99 -11.35 -1.92 14.52
N ASP A 100 -10.51 -0.99 14.96
CA ASP A 100 -10.79 0.44 14.79
C ASP A 100 -10.33 0.95 13.42
N VAL A 101 -9.30 0.32 12.84
CA VAL A 101 -8.63 0.80 11.62
C VAL A 101 -8.32 -0.33 10.63
N ALA A 102 -8.58 -0.09 9.35
CA ALA A 102 -8.09 -0.93 8.26
C ALA A 102 -7.21 -0.12 7.31
N LEU A 103 -5.91 -0.45 7.25
CA LEU A 103 -4.97 0.12 6.29
C LEU A 103 -4.97 -0.71 5.00
N VAL A 104 -5.56 -0.19 3.94
CA VAL A 104 -5.82 -0.94 2.70
C VAL A 104 -5.22 -0.28 1.48
N SER A 105 -4.80 -1.09 0.50
CA SER A 105 -4.35 -0.55 -0.78
C SER A 105 -5.54 -0.12 -1.64
N TYR A 106 -5.87 1.17 -1.61
CA TYR A 106 -7.07 1.73 -2.22
C TYR A 106 -6.74 2.96 -3.06
N ASN A 107 -7.17 2.95 -4.32
CA ASN A 107 -6.91 4.00 -5.31
C ASN A 107 -7.98 3.95 -6.42
N PHE A 108 -7.90 4.85 -7.39
CA PHE A 108 -8.89 4.96 -8.48
C PHE A 108 -8.95 3.75 -9.44
N THR A 109 -7.98 2.82 -9.38
CA THR A 109 -7.92 1.62 -10.24
C THR A 109 -8.68 0.41 -9.65
N ARG A 110 -9.36 0.57 -8.50
CA ARG A 110 -9.97 -0.54 -7.76
C ARG A 110 -11.33 -0.96 -8.31
N SER A 111 -11.61 -2.25 -8.16
CA SER A 111 -12.86 -2.89 -8.60
C SER A 111 -14.05 -2.43 -7.77
N LYS A 112 -15.25 -2.51 -8.36
CA LYS A 112 -16.52 -2.21 -7.68
C LYS A 112 -16.66 -2.96 -6.35
N ASP A 113 -16.35 -4.25 -6.34
CA ASP A 113 -16.41 -5.09 -5.14
C ASP A 113 -15.55 -4.56 -3.98
N LEU A 114 -14.34 -4.06 -4.25
CA LEU A 114 -13.52 -3.47 -3.19
C LEU A 114 -14.11 -2.17 -2.65
N LYS A 115 -14.72 -1.34 -3.51
CA LYS A 115 -15.40 -0.12 -3.08
C LYS A 115 -16.59 -0.43 -2.17
N GLU A 116 -17.38 -1.44 -2.53
CA GLU A 116 -18.50 -1.92 -1.71
C GLU A 116 -18.03 -2.48 -0.36
N ALA A 117 -16.91 -3.21 -0.35
CA ALA A 117 -16.33 -3.72 0.90
C ALA A 117 -15.76 -2.60 1.79
N VAL A 118 -15.13 -1.57 1.20
CA VAL A 118 -14.67 -0.36 1.91
C VAL A 118 -15.86 0.37 2.53
N ALA A 119 -16.94 0.58 1.78
CA ALA A 119 -18.15 1.22 2.30
C ALA A 119 -18.78 0.43 3.44
N LEU A 120 -18.86 -0.91 3.32
CA LEU A 120 -19.38 -1.76 4.39
C LEU A 120 -18.55 -1.65 5.68
N ALA A 121 -17.22 -1.73 5.58
CA ALA A 121 -16.34 -1.63 6.74
C ALA A 121 -16.38 -0.22 7.37
N ALA A 122 -16.47 0.84 6.56
CA ALA A 122 -16.66 2.20 7.09
C ALA A 122 -17.99 2.34 7.85
N GLN A 123 -19.08 1.78 7.31
CA GLN A 123 -20.40 1.80 7.94
C GLN A 123 -20.45 0.98 9.25
N SER A 124 -19.60 -0.04 9.41
CA SER A 124 -19.46 -0.78 10.67
C SER A 124 -18.58 -0.07 11.71
N GLY A 125 -18.12 1.15 11.42
CA GLY A 125 -17.31 1.97 12.35
C GLY A 125 -15.80 1.81 12.18
N ILE A 126 -15.31 1.10 11.16
CA ILE A 126 -13.88 0.93 10.92
C ILE A 126 -13.34 2.15 10.16
N GLY A 127 -12.32 2.81 10.72
CA GLY A 127 -11.58 3.87 10.05
C GLY A 127 -10.75 3.32 8.88
N ILE A 128 -11.08 3.71 7.66
CA ILE A 128 -10.36 3.26 6.46
C ILE A 128 -9.18 4.20 6.18
N VAL A 129 -7.97 3.64 6.20
CA VAL A 129 -6.75 4.34 5.81
C VAL A 129 -6.28 3.81 4.46
N ALA A 130 -6.27 4.68 3.45
CA ALA A 130 -5.91 4.34 2.08
C ALA A 130 -4.41 4.54 1.84
N MET A 131 -3.70 3.46 1.47
CA MET A 131 -2.32 3.49 1.00
C MET A 131 -2.22 3.21 -0.51
N LYS A 132 -1.10 3.62 -1.11
CA LYS A 132 -0.83 3.49 -2.56
C LYS A 132 -1.87 4.23 -3.41
N THR A 133 -2.28 5.42 -2.95
CA THR A 133 -3.33 6.23 -3.56
C THR A 133 -2.97 6.70 -4.98
N GLN A 134 -1.68 6.94 -5.25
CA GLN A 134 -1.16 7.35 -6.57
C GLN A 134 -0.99 6.22 -7.60
N ALA A 135 -1.35 4.97 -7.26
CA ALA A 135 -1.31 3.84 -8.19
C ALA A 135 0.03 3.71 -8.94
N GLY A 136 1.14 3.69 -8.20
CA GLY A 136 2.48 3.47 -8.76
C GLY A 136 3.23 4.73 -9.15
N GLY A 137 2.59 5.90 -9.17
CA GLY A 137 3.30 7.18 -9.29
C GLY A 137 3.87 7.50 -10.67
N TYR A 138 3.55 6.73 -11.71
CA TYR A 138 4.11 6.89 -13.05
C TYR A 138 3.87 8.30 -13.63
N LYS A 139 4.93 8.89 -14.18
CA LYS A 139 4.82 10.14 -14.94
C LYS A 139 4.12 9.86 -16.27
N LYS A 140 3.02 10.56 -16.52
CA LYS A 140 2.39 10.68 -17.85
C LYS A 140 2.69 12.07 -18.40
N ALA A 141 2.73 12.23 -19.72
CA ALA A 141 2.76 13.55 -20.37
C ALA A 141 1.69 14.48 -19.74
N LYS A 142 2.06 15.75 -19.55
CA LYS A 142 1.32 16.75 -18.75
C LYS A 142 -0.20 16.62 -18.90
N MET A 143 -0.88 16.47 -17.76
CA MET A 143 -2.31 16.80 -17.66
C MET A 143 -2.43 18.34 -17.64
N GLU A 144 -3.47 18.88 -18.25
CA GLU A 144 -3.67 20.34 -18.31
C GLU A 144 -4.24 20.88 -16.98
N GLY A 145 -4.96 20.05 -16.23
CA GLY A 145 -5.48 20.35 -14.90
C GLY A 145 -4.54 19.90 -13.78
N LEU A 146 -5.09 19.16 -12.82
CA LEU A 146 -4.30 18.56 -11.75
C LEU A 146 -3.24 17.59 -12.30
N SER A 147 -2.12 17.46 -11.61
CA SER A 147 -1.17 16.38 -11.90
C SER A 147 -1.85 15.00 -11.73
N PRO A 148 -1.35 13.92 -12.35
CA PRO A 148 -1.85 12.58 -12.09
C PRO A 148 -1.84 12.20 -10.60
N HIS A 149 -0.83 12.66 -9.84
CA HIS A 149 -0.70 12.37 -8.42
C HIS A 149 -1.75 13.12 -7.60
N GLN A 150 -1.95 14.40 -7.91
CA GLN A 150 -2.97 15.26 -7.32
C GLN A 150 -4.37 14.71 -7.57
N ALA A 151 -4.71 14.38 -8.83
CA ALA A 151 -6.00 13.83 -9.19
C ALA A 151 -6.25 12.47 -8.50
N ALA A 152 -5.24 11.62 -8.41
CA ALA A 152 -5.33 10.31 -7.75
C ALA A 152 -5.53 10.43 -6.22
N LEU A 153 -4.81 11.33 -5.56
CA LEU A 153 -5.00 11.61 -4.14
C LEU A 153 -6.40 12.19 -3.89
N LYS A 154 -6.80 13.15 -4.73
CA LYS A 154 -8.09 13.82 -4.62
C LYS A 154 -9.27 12.87 -4.77
N TYR A 155 -9.18 11.95 -5.73
CA TYR A 155 -10.18 10.90 -5.91
C TYR A 155 -10.46 10.13 -4.62
N ILE A 156 -9.41 9.86 -3.84
CA ILE A 156 -9.51 9.12 -2.58
C ILE A 156 -10.03 10.00 -1.45
N LEU A 157 -9.57 11.25 -1.35
CA LEU A 157 -10.04 12.19 -0.34
C LEU A 157 -11.52 12.61 -0.51
N MET A 158 -12.11 12.38 -1.69
CA MET A 158 -13.54 12.60 -1.94
C MET A 158 -14.43 11.41 -1.57
N ASP A 159 -13.86 10.24 -1.31
CA ASP A 159 -14.62 9.07 -0.88
C ASP A 159 -14.97 9.21 0.60
N GLN A 160 -16.25 9.40 0.92
CA GLN A 160 -16.73 9.58 2.30
C GLN A 160 -16.47 8.35 3.19
N ASN A 161 -16.18 7.19 2.60
CA ASN A 161 -15.85 5.97 3.33
C ASN A 161 -14.35 5.89 3.68
N VAL A 162 -13.52 6.84 3.24
CA VAL A 162 -12.08 6.89 3.53
C VAL A 162 -11.80 7.96 4.57
N SER A 163 -11.27 7.55 5.72
CA SER A 163 -10.95 8.46 6.83
C SER A 163 -9.61 9.19 6.63
N CYS A 164 -8.64 8.55 5.98
CA CYS A 164 -7.31 9.11 5.77
C CYS A 164 -6.63 8.50 4.55
N ALA A 165 -5.81 9.29 3.86
CA ALA A 165 -4.89 8.83 2.82
C ALA A 165 -3.44 9.00 3.30
N VAL A 166 -2.59 8.00 3.03
CA VAL A 166 -1.17 8.03 3.39
C VAL A 166 -0.29 7.99 2.12
N PRO A 167 -0.23 9.08 1.34
CA PRO A 167 0.68 9.16 0.20
C PRO A 167 2.14 9.09 0.67
N GLY A 168 2.98 8.38 -0.08
CA GLY A 168 4.42 8.32 0.17
C GLY A 168 5.10 9.51 -0.47
N VAL A 169 5.95 10.21 0.29
CA VAL A 169 6.68 11.40 -0.18
C VAL A 169 8.13 11.34 0.33
N THR A 170 9.06 11.82 -0.48
CA THR A 170 10.50 11.89 -0.18
C THR A 170 11.09 13.28 -0.35
N THR A 171 10.33 14.25 -0.90
CA THR A 171 10.76 15.64 -1.06
C THR A 171 9.72 16.63 -0.55
N MET A 172 10.14 17.88 -0.32
CA MET A 172 9.22 18.94 0.14
C MET A 172 8.21 19.31 -0.94
N GLU A 173 8.61 19.31 -2.22
CA GLU A 173 7.73 19.59 -3.35
C GLU A 173 6.58 18.59 -3.42
N GLN A 174 6.84 17.31 -3.11
CA GLN A 174 5.80 16.28 -3.05
C GLN A 174 4.84 16.48 -1.87
N ILE A 175 5.33 17.01 -0.75
CA ILE A 175 4.48 17.39 0.40
C ILE A 175 3.56 18.53 -0.02
N GLU A 176 4.12 19.58 -0.65
CA GLU A 176 3.36 20.73 -1.14
C GLU A 176 2.33 20.32 -2.19
N GLU A 177 2.70 19.43 -3.12
CA GLU A 177 1.79 18.88 -4.13
C GLU A 177 0.59 18.15 -3.50
N CYS A 178 0.86 17.31 -2.48
CA CYS A 178 -0.20 16.62 -1.74
C CYS A 178 -1.08 17.59 -0.94
N ALA A 179 -0.48 18.61 -0.31
CA ALA A 179 -1.20 19.60 0.48
C ALA A 179 -2.10 20.50 -0.38
N ALA A 180 -1.66 20.84 -1.60
CA ALA A 180 -2.38 21.73 -2.51
C ALA A 180 -3.78 21.24 -2.93
N VAL A 181 -4.06 19.93 -2.79
CA VAL A 181 -5.37 19.35 -3.13
C VAL A 181 -6.31 19.16 -1.93
N MET A 182 -5.89 19.54 -0.73
CA MET A 182 -6.75 19.46 0.45
C MET A 182 -7.95 20.42 0.31
N GLY A 183 -9.15 19.97 0.68
CA GLY A 183 -10.37 20.80 0.66
C GLY A 183 -10.98 21.14 -0.72
N SER A 184 -10.30 20.87 -1.83
CA SER A 184 -10.85 21.10 -3.19
C SER A 184 -11.87 20.03 -3.65
N SER A 185 -12.27 20.00 -4.92
CA SER A 185 -13.04 18.91 -5.53
C SER A 185 -12.47 18.56 -6.92
N LEU A 186 -12.75 17.36 -7.43
CA LEU A 186 -12.41 17.00 -8.82
C LEU A 186 -13.43 17.63 -9.77
N SER A 187 -12.96 18.43 -10.72
CA SER A 187 -13.80 18.87 -11.82
C SER A 187 -14.11 17.71 -12.77
N LYS A 188 -15.08 17.91 -13.68
CA LYS A 188 -15.36 16.95 -14.76
C LYS A 188 -14.12 16.71 -15.65
N LYS A 189 -13.29 17.74 -15.85
CA LYS A 189 -12.04 17.66 -16.61
C LYS A 189 -11.03 16.77 -15.88
N ASP A 190 -10.78 17.02 -14.59
CA ASP A 190 -9.84 16.22 -13.79
C ASP A 190 -10.26 14.74 -13.76
N ALA A 191 -11.56 14.48 -13.60
CA ALA A 191 -12.08 13.11 -13.63
C ALA A 191 -11.88 12.42 -14.99
N SER A 192 -11.99 13.16 -16.10
CA SER A 192 -11.71 12.65 -17.45
C SER A 192 -10.21 12.36 -17.63
N GLU A 193 -9.35 13.29 -17.24
CA GLU A 193 -7.90 13.11 -17.32
C GLU A 193 -7.42 11.96 -16.43
N LEU A 194 -8.00 11.78 -15.24
CA LEU A 194 -7.73 10.64 -14.36
C LEU A 194 -8.11 9.30 -15.01
N LYS A 195 -9.21 9.25 -15.78
CA LYS A 195 -9.56 8.05 -16.57
C LYS A 195 -8.54 7.79 -17.67
N GLN A 196 -8.07 8.83 -18.36
CA GLN A 196 -6.99 8.66 -19.35
C GLN A 196 -5.68 8.25 -18.70
N TYR A 197 -5.39 8.71 -17.48
CA TYR A 197 -4.24 8.25 -16.71
C TYR A 197 -4.42 6.78 -16.30
N HIS A 198 -5.61 6.35 -15.89
CA HIS A 198 -5.91 4.94 -15.66
C HIS A 198 -5.64 4.08 -16.91
N SER A 199 -6.08 4.51 -18.09
CA SER A 199 -5.77 3.83 -19.36
C SER A 199 -4.27 3.76 -19.62
N PHE A 200 -3.51 4.83 -19.34
CA PHE A 200 -2.06 4.81 -19.43
C PHE A 200 -1.41 3.81 -18.45
N LEU A 201 -1.98 3.64 -17.25
CA LEU A 201 -1.47 2.66 -16.29
C LEU A 201 -1.77 1.20 -16.68
N GLN A 202 -2.69 0.95 -17.62
CA GLN A 202 -2.92 -0.40 -18.14
C GLN A 202 -1.62 -0.94 -18.76
N GLY A 203 -1.30 -2.20 -18.49
CA GLY A 203 -0.01 -2.77 -18.86
C GLY A 203 1.13 -2.54 -17.86
N ARG A 204 1.04 -1.52 -16.99
CA ARG A 204 2.16 -1.07 -16.13
C ARG A 204 2.00 -1.44 -14.67
N ILE A 205 0.80 -1.29 -14.10
CA ILE A 205 0.60 -1.48 -12.67
C ILE A 205 0.03 -2.84 -12.28
N CYS A 206 0.73 -3.51 -11.36
CA CYS A 206 0.17 -4.61 -10.60
C CYS A 206 -0.83 -4.11 -9.54
N THR A 207 -2.09 -4.52 -9.67
CA THR A 207 -3.14 -4.21 -8.68
C THR A 207 -3.19 -5.18 -7.51
N MET A 208 -2.27 -6.16 -7.44
CA MET A 208 -2.19 -7.16 -6.35
C MET A 208 -3.48 -7.98 -6.16
N CYS A 209 -4.21 -8.25 -7.25
CA CYS A 209 -5.49 -8.98 -7.18
C CYS A 209 -5.36 -10.50 -7.03
N GLY A 210 -4.15 -11.07 -7.11
CA GLY A 210 -3.91 -12.50 -6.99
C GLY A 210 -4.28 -13.36 -8.23
N GLY A 211 -4.99 -12.81 -9.21
CA GLY A 211 -5.51 -13.57 -10.35
C GLY A 211 -4.54 -13.89 -11.49
N CYS A 212 -3.22 -13.86 -11.28
CA CYS A 212 -2.27 -14.24 -12.34
C CYS A 212 -2.27 -15.76 -12.55
N LYS A 213 -2.04 -16.22 -13.78
CA LYS A 213 -1.86 -17.64 -14.14
C LYS A 213 -0.41 -17.91 -14.52
N GLY A 214 0.02 -19.16 -14.35
CA GLY A 214 1.35 -19.62 -14.71
C GLY A 214 2.45 -19.23 -13.74
N GLU A 215 3.57 -19.93 -13.85
CA GLU A 215 4.78 -19.74 -13.04
C GLU A 215 5.99 -19.68 -13.97
N CYS A 216 7.03 -18.96 -13.55
CA CYS A 216 8.27 -18.88 -14.32
C CYS A 216 9.04 -20.19 -14.15
N PRO A 217 9.40 -20.91 -15.24
CA PRO A 217 10.17 -22.15 -15.15
C PRO A 217 11.59 -21.94 -14.61
N TYR A 218 12.09 -20.70 -14.66
CA TYR A 218 13.40 -20.29 -14.13
C TYR A 218 13.31 -19.65 -12.74
N GLY A 219 12.15 -19.71 -12.07
CA GLY A 219 12.01 -19.21 -10.70
C GLY A 219 11.95 -17.68 -10.54
N VAL A 220 11.86 -16.91 -11.62
CA VAL A 220 11.69 -15.44 -11.53
C VAL A 220 10.35 -15.10 -10.89
N LEU A 221 10.40 -14.61 -9.64
CA LEU A 221 9.20 -14.24 -8.89
C LEU A 221 8.59 -12.95 -9.46
N ARG A 222 7.41 -13.09 -10.08
CA ARG A 222 6.67 -11.96 -10.66
C ARG A 222 6.43 -10.81 -9.69
N SER A 223 6.25 -11.09 -8.39
CA SER A 223 5.99 -10.07 -7.39
C SER A 223 7.20 -9.17 -7.17
N ASP A 224 8.38 -9.76 -7.26
CA ASP A 224 9.65 -9.10 -6.97
C ASP A 224 10.07 -8.28 -8.18
N LEU A 225 9.98 -8.88 -9.37
CA LEU A 225 10.17 -8.16 -10.65
C LEU A 225 9.28 -6.91 -10.73
N LEU A 226 7.97 -7.07 -10.53
CA LEU A 226 7.03 -5.95 -10.62
C LEU A 226 7.23 -4.92 -9.51
N ARG A 227 7.79 -5.31 -8.36
CA ARG A 227 8.12 -4.39 -7.28
C ARG A 227 9.34 -3.53 -7.63
N VAL A 228 10.40 -4.14 -8.15
CA VAL A 228 11.60 -3.43 -8.60
C VAL A 228 11.26 -2.44 -9.69
N VAL A 229 10.54 -2.87 -10.73
CA VAL A 229 10.10 -1.97 -11.81
C VAL A 229 9.25 -0.83 -11.29
N MET A 230 8.29 -1.10 -10.40
CA MET A 230 7.46 -0.05 -9.80
C MET A 230 8.29 0.96 -8.99
N TYR A 231 9.30 0.52 -8.23
CA TYR A 231 10.15 1.44 -7.47
C TYR A 231 11.03 2.30 -8.37
N TYR A 232 11.57 1.73 -9.43
CA TYR A 232 12.41 2.45 -10.38
C TYR A 232 11.60 3.36 -11.31
N ASP A 233 10.70 2.82 -12.12
CA ASP A 233 10.00 3.57 -13.17
C ASP A 233 8.83 4.40 -12.61
N GLY A 234 8.07 3.80 -11.68
CA GLY A 234 6.91 4.41 -11.07
C GLY A 234 7.27 5.43 -9.98
N TYR A 235 7.90 4.97 -8.90
CA TYR A 235 8.25 5.82 -7.75
C TYR A 235 9.46 6.71 -8.02
N GLN A 236 10.28 6.38 -9.03
CA GLN A 236 11.53 7.07 -9.32
C GLN A 236 12.47 7.08 -8.10
N ASN A 237 12.53 5.94 -7.42
CA ASN A 237 13.32 5.75 -6.21
C ASN A 237 14.31 4.59 -6.39
N ASN A 238 15.53 4.93 -6.83
CA ASN A 238 16.59 3.98 -7.09
C ASN A 238 17.00 3.21 -5.82
N GLY A 239 17.09 3.87 -4.67
CA GLY A 239 17.46 3.21 -3.42
C GLY A 239 16.48 2.11 -2.99
N LEU A 240 15.16 2.34 -3.18
CA LEU A 240 14.17 1.27 -2.93
C LEU A 240 14.24 0.16 -3.96
N ALA A 241 14.57 0.47 -5.23
CA ALA A 241 14.75 -0.54 -6.26
C ALA A 241 15.97 -1.41 -5.95
N GLU A 242 17.11 -0.80 -5.61
CA GLU A 242 18.35 -1.47 -5.18
C GLU A 242 18.12 -2.34 -3.95
N GLU A 243 17.50 -1.80 -2.89
CA GLU A 243 17.16 -2.57 -1.68
C GLU A 243 16.24 -3.77 -2.01
N ALA A 244 15.31 -3.60 -2.95
CA ALA A 244 14.43 -4.68 -3.37
C ALA A 244 15.19 -5.74 -4.20
N ILE A 245 16.15 -5.33 -5.02
CA ILE A 245 17.02 -6.22 -5.79
C ILE A 245 17.87 -7.05 -4.84
N GLU A 246 18.56 -6.44 -3.87
CA GLU A 246 19.42 -7.13 -2.88
C GLU A 246 18.67 -8.16 -2.05
N LYS A 247 17.40 -7.90 -1.76
CA LYS A 247 16.54 -8.77 -0.94
C LYS A 247 15.86 -9.89 -1.72
N THR A 248 16.06 -9.95 -3.03
CA THR A 248 15.36 -10.91 -3.90
C THR A 248 16.36 -11.68 -4.74
N GLU A 249 16.04 -12.93 -5.06
CA GLU A 249 16.82 -13.75 -6.00
C GLU A 249 16.59 -13.31 -7.46
N LEU A 250 15.99 -12.14 -7.68
CA LEU A 250 15.60 -11.63 -8.98
C LEU A 250 16.81 -11.55 -9.93
N LEU A 251 17.96 -11.10 -9.43
CA LEU A 251 19.21 -11.01 -10.19
C LEU A 251 19.64 -12.34 -10.78
N GLN A 252 19.46 -13.44 -10.04
CA GLN A 252 20.04 -14.72 -10.39
C GLN A 252 19.39 -15.35 -11.62
N ASN A 253 18.11 -15.05 -11.87
CA ASN A 253 17.31 -15.79 -12.85
C ASN A 253 16.74 -14.92 -13.98
N ILE A 254 16.78 -13.60 -13.86
CA ILE A 254 16.16 -12.71 -14.85
C ILE A 254 16.90 -12.70 -16.21
N GLU A 255 18.19 -13.03 -16.23
CA GLU A 255 18.97 -13.18 -17.47
C GLU A 255 18.37 -14.26 -18.39
N GLN A 256 17.76 -15.29 -17.83
CA GLN A 256 17.06 -16.37 -18.56
C GLN A 256 15.88 -15.85 -19.39
N CYS A 257 15.31 -14.69 -19.02
CA CYS A 257 14.18 -14.11 -19.76
C CYS A 257 14.56 -13.75 -21.20
N SER A 258 15.83 -13.46 -21.49
CA SER A 258 16.29 -13.11 -22.85
C SER A 258 16.17 -14.28 -23.84
N GLY A 259 16.24 -15.52 -23.35
CA GLY A 259 16.07 -16.73 -24.15
C GLY A 259 14.62 -17.23 -24.24
N CYS A 260 13.69 -16.62 -23.51
CA CYS A 260 12.30 -17.09 -23.46
C CYS A 260 11.51 -16.60 -24.70
N PRO A 261 10.90 -17.50 -25.49
CA PRO A 261 10.07 -17.09 -26.63
C PRO A 261 8.78 -16.39 -26.17
N THR A 262 8.22 -16.75 -25.01
CA THR A 262 7.01 -16.16 -24.43
C THR A 262 7.02 -16.32 -22.91
N CYS A 263 6.52 -15.31 -22.18
CA CYS A 263 6.37 -15.39 -20.72
C CYS A 263 5.16 -16.26 -20.37
N SER A 264 5.38 -17.31 -19.56
CA SER A 264 4.32 -18.20 -19.05
C SER A 264 3.41 -17.53 -18.01
N VAL A 265 3.85 -16.42 -17.41
CA VAL A 265 3.08 -15.68 -16.41
C VAL A 265 2.12 -14.73 -17.10
N ILE A 266 0.82 -14.98 -16.94
CA ILE A 266 -0.25 -14.21 -17.57
C ILE A 266 -1.01 -13.41 -16.50
N CYS A 267 -1.04 -12.10 -16.63
CA CYS A 267 -1.79 -11.22 -15.74
C CYS A 267 -3.26 -11.12 -16.17
N ARG A 268 -4.20 -11.51 -15.30
CA ARG A 268 -5.66 -11.33 -15.53
C ARG A 268 -6.06 -9.87 -15.78
N ARG A 269 -5.31 -8.90 -15.26
CA ARG A 269 -5.58 -7.46 -15.43
C ARG A 269 -4.72 -6.80 -16.51
N GLY A 270 -4.02 -7.60 -17.33
CA GLY A 270 -3.32 -7.11 -18.50
C GLY A 270 -2.03 -6.35 -18.22
N VAL A 271 -1.31 -6.65 -17.13
CA VAL A 271 0.09 -6.20 -16.99
C VAL A 271 0.92 -6.84 -18.11
N ASP A 272 1.65 -6.01 -18.85
CA ASP A 272 2.50 -6.45 -19.95
C ASP A 272 3.83 -6.96 -19.38
N MET A 273 3.86 -8.26 -19.06
CA MET A 273 5.05 -8.88 -18.48
C MET A 273 6.29 -8.73 -19.35
N LYS A 274 6.16 -8.71 -20.68
CA LYS A 274 7.31 -8.55 -21.59
C LYS A 274 7.89 -7.14 -21.50
N ALA A 275 7.06 -6.11 -21.41
CA ALA A 275 7.53 -4.75 -21.16
C ALA A 275 8.19 -4.63 -19.78
N GLN A 276 7.57 -5.21 -18.74
CA GLN A 276 8.10 -5.16 -17.37
C GLN A 276 9.45 -5.88 -17.24
N ILE A 277 9.60 -7.04 -17.87
CA ILE A 277 10.88 -7.78 -17.92
C ILE A 277 11.97 -6.94 -18.58
N ARG A 278 11.69 -6.28 -19.71
CA ARG A 278 12.68 -5.43 -20.39
C ARG A 278 13.14 -4.27 -19.51
N ILE A 279 12.21 -3.62 -18.81
CA ILE A 279 12.57 -2.54 -17.87
C ILE A 279 13.45 -3.10 -16.74
N ALA A 280 13.07 -4.24 -16.16
CA ALA A 280 13.87 -4.88 -15.12
C ALA A 280 15.27 -5.27 -15.61
N GLN A 281 15.41 -5.84 -16.81
CA GLN A 281 16.73 -6.14 -17.39
C GLN A 281 17.59 -4.89 -17.59
N ASN A 282 16.99 -3.77 -18.01
CA ASN A 282 17.71 -2.50 -18.16
C ASN A 282 18.16 -1.89 -16.82
N ILE A 283 17.42 -2.13 -15.73
CA ILE A 283 17.81 -1.66 -14.38
C ILE A 283 19.03 -2.44 -13.87
N LEU A 284 19.21 -3.68 -14.34
CA LEU A 284 20.23 -4.61 -13.86
C LEU A 284 21.48 -4.68 -14.74
N ALA A 285 21.46 -4.06 -15.92
CA ALA A 285 22.58 -3.94 -16.85
C ALA A 285 23.49 -2.77 -16.46
#